data_AF-A0A0M7AFQ5-F1
#
_entry.id   AF-A0A0M7AFQ5-F1
#
_cell.length_a   1.000
_cell.length_b   1.000
_cell.length_c   1.000
_cell.angle_alpha   90.00
_cell.angle_beta   90.00
_cell.angle_gamma   90.00
#
_symmetry.space_group_name_H-M   'P 1'
#
loop_
_entity.id
_entity.type
_entity.pdbx_description
1 polymer ?
#
loop_
_entity_poly.entity_id
_entity_poly.type
_entity_poly.pdbx_seq_one_letter_code
_entity_poly.pdbx_strand_id
1 'polypeptide(L)'
;MIRSSAPLVCNEGKPIVAVFLSGIALSRTIFVSGVYGCVASCQSTLKLLKCGCYRFMLVKWIKCKSGGKSIMSLSMAELPDGREIHCVNDYEVGFGWHEIVSDDLIERGLDLPVDGTYLDVGANIGLFCLRLRDLCPDARIFAFEPMPAAFGALRSNTEKIGGAIQASCLALGDKTGTAQFDHYPALSALSTGDSSVGEKLADGLKKLLFGQGASEDIRAIIDSTGAHERLDDDAFIERLFKKETVTVEVDTLDSVATRFGLDRIDLLKIDTEGQERPVLDGIGEDLWPRIRQLLVEVHRGADELTTIRGELEERGYKTTVEDHPMAQGGAPVFHIYARRS
;
A
#
# COMPACT_ATOMS: atom_id res chain seq x y z
N MET A 1 -44.80 -53.53 -28.85
CA MET A 1 -44.07 -54.74 -28.44
C MET A 1 -43.09 -54.32 -27.35
N ILE A 2 -43.30 -54.83 -26.14
CA ILE A 2 -42.54 -54.51 -24.93
C ILE A 2 -41.20 -55.26 -24.98
N ARG A 3 -40.07 -54.58 -24.72
CA ARG A 3 -38.93 -55.12 -23.95
C ARG A 3 -38.23 -53.96 -23.22
N SER A 4 -37.93 -54.21 -21.95
CA SER A 4 -37.44 -53.29 -20.92
C SER A 4 -36.00 -53.60 -20.52
N SER A 5 -35.33 -52.59 -19.93
CA SER A 5 -34.23 -52.59 -18.91
C SER A 5 -33.34 -51.36 -19.16
N ALA A 6 -32.99 -50.42 -18.28
CA ALA A 6 -33.26 -50.02 -16.88
C ALA A 6 -32.72 -48.56 -16.72
N PRO A 7 -33.07 -47.76 -15.69
CA PRO A 7 -32.77 -46.32 -15.60
C PRO A 7 -31.49 -45.97 -14.80
N LEU A 8 -30.81 -44.87 -15.16
CA LEU A 8 -29.70 -44.29 -14.37
C LEU A 8 -30.21 -43.24 -13.38
N VAL A 9 -29.72 -43.36 -12.15
CA VAL A 9 -30.17 -42.70 -10.91
C VAL A 9 -29.16 -41.61 -10.51
N CYS A 10 -29.67 -40.47 -10.03
CA CYS A 10 -28.90 -39.50 -9.25
C CYS A 10 -28.99 -39.92 -7.77
N ASN A 11 -27.86 -40.15 -7.09
CA ASN A 11 -27.87 -40.63 -5.71
C ASN A 11 -28.55 -39.60 -4.79
N GLU A 12 -29.70 -39.99 -4.24
CA GLU A 12 -30.66 -39.24 -3.41
C GLU A 12 -31.79 -38.46 -4.11
N GLY A 13 -32.11 -38.82 -5.36
CA GLY A 13 -33.51 -39.11 -5.71
C GLY A 13 -34.55 -37.99 -5.75
N LYS A 14 -34.28 -36.86 -6.42
CA LYS A 14 -35.36 -36.01 -7.01
C LYS A 14 -35.00 -35.46 -8.40
N PRO A 15 -35.90 -35.57 -9.40
CA PRO A 15 -35.68 -34.98 -10.72
C PRO A 15 -35.91 -33.46 -10.67
N ILE A 16 -34.95 -32.67 -11.16
CA ILE A 16 -35.13 -31.23 -11.38
C ILE A 16 -35.64 -31.04 -12.81
N VAL A 17 -36.91 -30.66 -12.92
CA VAL A 17 -37.54 -30.17 -14.14
C VAL A 17 -37.12 -28.72 -14.35
N ALA A 18 -36.53 -28.42 -15.51
CA ALA A 18 -36.24 -27.06 -15.93
C ALA A 18 -37.56 -26.32 -16.22
N VAL A 19 -37.85 -25.27 -15.44
CA VAL A 19 -38.96 -24.35 -15.69
C VAL A 19 -38.39 -22.95 -15.85
N PHE A 20 -38.50 -22.40 -17.06
CA PHE A 20 -38.32 -20.98 -17.34
C PHE A 20 -39.55 -20.22 -16.86
N LEU A 21 -39.39 -19.24 -15.97
CA LEU A 21 -40.43 -18.26 -15.67
C LEU A 21 -39.85 -16.85 -15.67
N SER A 22 -40.43 -16.04 -16.53
CA SER A 22 -40.31 -14.59 -16.63
C SER A 22 -41.15 -13.90 -15.54
N GLY A 23 -40.62 -12.81 -14.98
CA GLY A 23 -41.43 -11.67 -14.55
C GLY A 23 -41.94 -11.61 -13.10
N ILE A 24 -41.63 -10.46 -12.49
CA ILE A 24 -42.45 -9.65 -11.55
C ILE A 24 -42.28 -9.87 -10.02
N ALA A 25 -42.13 -8.69 -9.40
CA ALA A 25 -41.95 -8.29 -8.01
C ALA A 25 -42.90 -8.85 -6.93
N LEU A 26 -42.40 -8.89 -5.68
CA LEU A 26 -42.99 -8.38 -4.40
C LEU A 26 -42.20 -8.97 -3.20
N SER A 27 -41.49 -8.15 -2.42
CA SER A 27 -41.82 -7.61 -1.08
C SER A 27 -41.67 -8.54 0.15
N ARG A 28 -40.90 -8.02 1.14
CA ARG A 28 -40.92 -8.22 2.61
C ARG A 28 -40.43 -9.55 3.24
N THR A 29 -39.29 -9.42 3.93
CA THR A 29 -38.94 -9.84 5.31
C THR A 29 -39.54 -11.11 5.93
N ILE A 30 -38.67 -12.02 6.44
CA ILE A 30 -38.68 -12.66 7.79
C ILE A 30 -37.42 -13.58 7.95
N PHE A 31 -36.50 -13.17 8.84
CA PHE A 31 -35.99 -13.81 10.07
C PHE A 31 -35.70 -15.35 10.24
N VAL A 32 -34.53 -15.62 10.88
CA VAL A 32 -34.15 -16.68 11.88
C VAL A 32 -33.22 -17.86 11.49
N SER A 33 -32.09 -17.94 12.26
CA SER A 33 -31.21 -19.07 12.68
C SER A 33 -30.51 -19.92 11.61
N GLY A 34 -29.22 -20.27 11.67
CA GLY A 34 -28.31 -20.45 12.81
C GLY A 34 -28.19 -21.94 13.16
N VAL A 35 -27.15 -22.64 12.71
CA VAL A 35 -26.72 -23.95 13.25
C VAL A 35 -25.20 -24.14 13.07
N TYR A 36 -24.56 -24.46 14.20
CA TYR A 36 -23.17 -24.89 14.40
C TYR A 36 -22.92 -26.35 13.98
N GLY A 37 -21.65 -26.69 13.70
CA GLY A 37 -21.10 -28.05 13.74
C GLY A 37 -20.51 -28.50 12.40
N CYS A 38 -19.40 -29.24 12.30
CA CYS A 38 -18.62 -29.97 13.30
C CYS A 38 -17.23 -30.28 12.69
N VAL A 39 -16.25 -30.44 13.57
CA VAL A 39 -14.84 -30.79 13.30
C VAL A 39 -14.72 -32.31 13.08
N ALA A 40 -14.00 -32.76 12.05
CA ALA A 40 -13.32 -34.07 11.97
C ALA A 40 -12.32 -34.04 10.80
N SER A 41 -11.04 -33.80 11.03
CA SER A 41 -9.99 -34.82 11.22
C SER A 41 -9.84 -35.81 10.04
N CYS A 42 -8.82 -35.60 9.22
CA CYS A 42 -8.14 -36.72 8.54
C CYS A 42 -6.64 -36.38 8.41
N GLN A 43 -5.85 -36.97 9.31
CA GLN A 43 -4.38 -36.99 9.25
C GLN A 43 -3.92 -38.18 8.43
N SER A 44 -3.20 -37.93 7.34
CA SER A 44 -2.13 -38.75 6.71
C SER A 44 -1.96 -38.19 5.29
N THR A 45 -0.82 -37.69 4.81
CA THR A 45 0.56 -38.13 4.99
C THR A 45 1.50 -36.98 4.59
N LEU A 46 2.51 -36.70 5.40
CA LEU A 46 3.54 -35.70 5.16
C LEU A 46 4.64 -36.28 4.25
N LYS A 47 4.90 -35.67 3.08
CA LYS A 47 6.25 -35.55 2.49
C LYS A 47 6.24 -34.64 1.26
N LEU A 48 6.84 -33.46 1.44
CA LEU A 48 7.66 -32.68 0.50
C LEU A 48 7.10 -32.44 -0.92
N LEU A 49 6.67 -31.19 -1.16
CA LEU A 49 7.08 -30.42 -2.34
C LEU A 49 6.98 -28.92 -1.97
N LYS A 50 8.16 -28.30 -1.78
CA LYS A 50 8.34 -26.85 -1.90
C LYS A 50 8.16 -26.52 -3.38
N CYS A 51 7.07 -25.88 -3.75
CA CYS A 51 6.96 -25.04 -4.95
C CYS A 51 5.64 -24.27 -4.90
N GLY A 52 5.73 -22.98 -5.21
CA GLY A 52 4.62 -22.04 -5.19
C GLY A 52 3.51 -22.38 -6.18
N CYS A 53 2.33 -21.86 -5.85
CA CYS A 53 1.23 -21.45 -6.73
C CYS A 53 -0.01 -21.32 -5.84
N TYR A 54 -0.20 -20.15 -5.22
CA TYR A 54 -1.51 -19.81 -4.65
C TYR A 54 -2.43 -19.42 -5.81
N ARG A 55 -3.35 -20.32 -6.14
CA ARG A 55 -4.41 -20.14 -7.12
C ARG A 55 -5.69 -19.81 -6.34
N PHE A 56 -6.07 -18.55 -6.27
CA PHE A 56 -7.38 -18.10 -5.75
C PHE A 56 -8.02 -17.18 -6.80
N MET A 57 -8.92 -17.74 -7.62
CA MET A 57 -10.39 -17.68 -7.49
C MET A 57 -11.00 -16.31 -7.84
N LEU A 58 -11.28 -16.21 -9.14
CA LEU A 58 -12.10 -15.22 -9.83
C LEU A 58 -13.59 -15.40 -9.45
N VAL A 59 -14.21 -14.46 -8.72
CA VAL A 59 -15.69 -14.34 -8.65
C VAL A 59 -16.14 -12.87 -8.50
N LYS A 60 -16.66 -12.32 -9.62
CA LYS A 60 -17.71 -11.27 -9.78
C LYS A 60 -17.98 -10.25 -8.65
N TRP A 61 -18.03 -8.96 -9.00
CA TRP A 61 -19.32 -8.22 -9.02
C TRP A 61 -19.33 -6.88 -9.81
N ILE A 62 -20.53 -6.55 -10.31
CA ILE A 62 -20.91 -5.39 -11.13
C ILE A 62 -21.87 -4.49 -10.31
N LYS A 63 -21.76 -3.16 -10.52
CA LYS A 63 -22.71 -2.05 -10.22
C LYS A 63 -22.85 -1.57 -8.77
N CYS A 64 -22.56 -0.28 -8.58
CA CYS A 64 -23.51 0.62 -7.94
C CYS A 64 -23.45 2.05 -8.51
N LYS A 65 -24.58 2.51 -9.08
CA LYS A 65 -24.92 3.92 -9.28
C LYS A 65 -25.91 4.28 -8.18
N SER A 66 -25.63 5.33 -7.40
CA SER A 66 -26.66 6.18 -6.80
C SER A 66 -26.00 7.46 -6.27
N GLY A 67 -26.52 8.61 -6.70
CA GLY A 67 -26.02 9.93 -6.32
C GLY A 67 -26.47 10.39 -4.94
N GLY A 68 -25.84 11.48 -4.49
CA GLY A 68 -26.25 12.25 -3.31
C GLY A 68 -25.16 12.34 -2.23
N LYS A 69 -24.49 13.50 -2.18
CA LYS A 69 -23.41 13.91 -1.25
C LYS A 69 -22.12 13.10 -1.38
N SER A 70 -21.06 13.77 -1.86
CA SER A 70 -19.70 13.24 -2.05
C SER A 70 -19.05 12.90 -0.70
N ILE A 71 -19.42 11.76 -0.14
CA ILE A 71 -18.47 10.94 0.62
C ILE A 71 -17.52 10.39 -0.44
N MET A 72 -16.24 10.72 -0.35
CA MET A 72 -15.22 10.04 -1.16
C MET A 72 -15.37 8.54 -0.88
N SER A 73 -15.90 7.78 -1.84
CA SER A 73 -16.11 6.35 -1.66
C SER A 73 -14.74 5.67 -1.77
N LEU A 74 -14.13 5.40 -0.62
CA LEU A 74 -12.93 4.57 -0.54
C LEU A 74 -13.26 3.18 -1.07
N SER A 75 -12.36 2.63 -1.86
CA SER A 75 -12.42 1.24 -2.31
C SER A 75 -11.90 0.32 -1.19
N MET A 76 -12.13 -0.98 -1.33
CA MET A 76 -11.54 -1.99 -0.45
C MET A 76 -10.80 -3.02 -1.31
N ALA A 77 -9.69 -3.52 -0.80
CA ALA A 77 -8.92 -4.62 -1.37
C ALA A 77 -8.56 -5.63 -0.27
N GLU A 78 -8.25 -6.86 -0.67
CA GLU A 78 -7.80 -7.93 0.22
C GLU A 78 -6.29 -8.12 0.08
N LEU A 79 -5.56 -8.11 1.19
CA LEU A 79 -4.15 -8.46 1.24
C LEU A 79 -3.95 -9.98 1.08
N PRO A 80 -2.75 -10.46 0.68
CA PRO A 80 -2.47 -11.89 0.55
C PRO A 80 -2.71 -12.74 1.82
N ASP A 81 -2.74 -12.10 2.99
CA ASP A 81 -3.02 -12.73 4.28
C ASP A 81 -4.50 -12.71 4.69
N GLY A 82 -5.39 -12.21 3.81
CA GLY A 82 -6.84 -12.15 4.00
C GLY A 82 -7.35 -10.90 4.72
N ARG A 83 -6.48 -9.94 5.08
CA ARG A 83 -6.92 -8.68 5.68
C ARG A 83 -7.55 -7.76 4.63
N GLU A 84 -8.74 -7.24 4.92
CA GLU A 84 -9.36 -6.18 4.11
C GLU A 84 -8.82 -4.80 4.48
N ILE A 85 -8.42 -4.05 3.47
CA ILE A 85 -7.79 -2.72 3.55
C ILE A 85 -8.59 -1.73 2.72
N HIS A 86 -8.81 -0.53 3.25
CA HIS A 86 -9.32 0.61 2.51
C HIS A 86 -8.23 1.18 1.61
N CYS A 87 -8.57 1.54 0.38
CA CYS A 87 -7.61 2.06 -0.59
C CYS A 87 -8.25 3.09 -1.52
N VAL A 88 -7.42 3.87 -2.21
CA VAL A 88 -7.86 4.74 -3.30
C VAL A 88 -8.13 3.89 -4.53
N ASN A 89 -7.12 3.13 -4.94
CA ASN A 89 -7.17 2.20 -6.06
C ASN A 89 -6.76 0.80 -5.58
N ASP A 90 -7.57 -0.21 -5.88
CA ASP A 90 -7.36 -1.60 -5.46
C ASP A 90 -6.15 -2.25 -6.13
N TYR A 91 -5.90 -1.94 -7.40
CA TYR A 91 -4.77 -2.45 -8.18
C TYR A 91 -3.40 -1.96 -7.70
N GLU A 92 -3.32 -0.89 -6.90
CA GLU A 92 -2.07 -0.43 -6.29
C GLU A 92 -1.68 -1.26 -5.06
N VAL A 93 -2.67 -1.87 -4.38
CA VAL A 93 -2.48 -2.49 -3.05
C VAL A 93 -1.56 -3.70 -3.11
N GLY A 94 -1.70 -4.56 -4.12
CA GLY A 94 -0.90 -5.78 -4.23
C GLY A 94 0.59 -5.48 -4.40
N PHE A 95 0.93 -4.53 -5.27
CA PHE A 95 2.32 -4.10 -5.49
C PHE A 95 2.88 -3.41 -4.24
N GLY A 96 2.16 -2.41 -3.71
CA GLY A 96 2.62 -1.68 -2.51
C GLY A 96 2.79 -2.60 -1.30
N TRP A 97 1.91 -3.58 -1.11
CA TRP A 97 2.09 -4.55 -0.01
C TRP A 97 3.32 -5.43 -0.23
N HIS A 98 3.52 -5.92 -1.45
CA HIS A 98 4.69 -6.75 -1.78
C HIS A 98 6.00 -6.00 -1.52
N GLU A 99 6.08 -4.73 -1.90
CA GLU A 99 7.23 -3.86 -1.66
C GLU A 99 7.55 -3.75 -0.16
N ILE A 100 6.56 -3.41 0.66
CA ILE A 100 6.70 -3.25 2.11
C ILE A 100 7.13 -4.55 2.81
N VAL A 101 6.59 -5.71 2.41
CA VAL A 101 6.90 -6.97 3.10
C VAL A 101 8.17 -7.65 2.60
N SER A 102 8.61 -7.32 1.39
CA SER A 102 9.84 -7.89 0.80
C SER A 102 11.09 -7.20 1.32
N ASP A 103 10.97 -6.00 1.88
CA ASP A 103 12.06 -5.32 2.56
C ASP A 103 12.20 -5.77 4.02
N ASP A 104 13.17 -6.66 4.27
CA ASP A 104 13.49 -7.12 5.63
C ASP A 104 14.37 -6.08 6.36
N LEU A 105 13.71 -5.13 7.01
CA LEU A 105 14.34 -4.05 7.78
C LEU A 105 15.40 -4.55 8.79
N ILE A 106 15.21 -5.74 9.37
CA ILE A 106 16.14 -6.29 10.36
C ILE A 106 17.41 -6.81 9.68
N GLU A 107 17.27 -7.50 8.55
CA GLU A 107 18.42 -7.91 7.73
C GLU A 107 19.17 -6.68 7.17
N ARG A 108 18.46 -5.56 6.94
CA ARG A 108 19.08 -4.25 6.61
C ARG A 108 19.77 -3.56 7.79
N GLY A 109 19.80 -4.20 8.95
CA GLY A 109 20.53 -3.75 10.13
C GLY A 109 19.79 -2.76 11.01
N LEU A 110 18.50 -2.53 10.74
CA LEU A 110 17.62 -1.75 11.59
C LEU A 110 17.14 -2.58 12.79
N ASP A 111 17.03 -1.94 13.94
CA ASP A 111 16.46 -2.52 15.15
C ASP A 111 15.05 -1.97 15.38
N LEU A 112 14.09 -2.85 15.63
CA LEU A 112 12.69 -2.51 15.76
C LEU A 112 12.16 -2.92 17.14
N PRO A 113 12.40 -2.10 18.19
CA PRO A 113 11.86 -2.35 19.52
C PRO A 113 10.33 -2.51 19.50
N VAL A 114 9.80 -3.53 20.18
CA VAL A 114 8.36 -3.82 20.13
C VAL A 114 7.46 -2.66 20.60
N ASP A 115 8.01 -1.77 21.44
CA ASP A 115 7.40 -0.57 22.00
C ASP A 115 8.01 0.74 21.43
N GLY A 116 8.64 0.65 20.26
CA GLY A 116 9.33 1.76 19.60
C GLY A 116 8.41 2.92 19.21
N THR A 117 9.00 4.10 19.06
CA THR A 117 8.37 5.27 18.44
C THR A 117 8.76 5.35 16.97
N TYR A 118 7.78 5.24 16.08
CA TYR A 118 7.98 5.19 14.64
C TYR A 118 7.26 6.33 13.93
N LEU A 119 7.96 6.99 13.01
CA LEU A 119 7.41 8.04 12.16
C LEU A 119 7.43 7.56 10.71
N ASP A 120 6.29 7.70 10.03
CA ASP A 120 6.08 7.32 8.65
C ASP A 120 5.66 8.56 7.85
N VAL A 121 6.61 9.15 7.12
CA VAL A 121 6.42 10.39 6.35
C VAL A 121 6.19 10.01 4.89
N GLY A 122 4.97 10.29 4.40
CA GLY A 122 4.44 9.76 3.13
C GLY A 122 3.80 8.38 3.32
N ALA A 123 2.94 8.26 4.33
CA ALA A 123 2.36 6.98 4.74
C ALA A 123 1.37 6.39 3.71
N ASN A 124 0.93 7.15 2.71
CA ASN A 124 -0.04 6.76 1.70
C ASN A 124 -1.30 6.15 2.35
N ILE A 125 -1.68 4.91 2.01
CA ILE A 125 -2.83 4.22 2.61
C ILE A 125 -2.49 3.47 3.92
N GLY A 126 -1.25 3.56 4.41
CA GLY A 126 -0.82 3.03 5.70
C GLY A 126 -0.27 1.60 5.70
N LEU A 127 0.15 1.07 4.55
CA LEU A 127 0.71 -0.30 4.45
C LEU A 127 1.97 -0.48 5.33
N PHE A 128 2.82 0.53 5.42
CA PHE A 128 3.97 0.48 6.32
C PHE A 128 3.56 0.49 7.81
N CYS A 129 2.52 1.26 8.17
CA CYS A 129 1.95 1.23 9.52
C CYS A 129 1.39 -0.15 9.90
N LEU A 130 0.75 -0.86 8.95
CA LEU A 130 0.32 -2.25 9.11
C LEU A 130 1.51 -3.17 9.40
N ARG A 131 2.57 -3.06 8.59
CA ARG A 131 3.79 -3.85 8.75
C ARG A 131 4.49 -3.59 10.08
N LEU A 132 4.60 -2.32 10.50
CA LEU A 132 5.14 -1.95 11.80
C LEU A 132 4.31 -2.51 12.95
N ARG A 133 2.97 -2.53 12.85
CA ARG A 133 2.14 -3.15 13.89
C ARG A 133 2.36 -4.67 13.97
N ASP A 134 2.55 -5.35 12.84
CA ASP A 134 2.83 -6.78 12.80
C ASP A 134 4.17 -7.12 13.46
N LEU A 135 5.18 -6.27 13.29
CA LEU A 135 6.52 -6.44 13.85
C LEU A 135 6.64 -5.94 15.30
N CYS A 136 5.92 -4.88 15.64
CA CYS A 136 6.05 -4.13 16.88
C CYS A 136 4.65 -3.87 17.49
N PRO A 137 4.06 -4.87 18.17
CA PRO A 137 2.67 -4.82 18.63
C PRO A 137 2.34 -3.70 19.61
N ASP A 138 3.32 -3.14 20.30
CA ASP A 138 3.16 -2.09 21.32
C ASP A 138 3.67 -0.72 20.85
N ALA A 139 4.05 -0.61 19.57
CA ALA A 139 4.64 0.59 19.02
C ALA A 139 3.70 1.81 19.04
N ARG A 140 4.32 2.98 19.21
CA ARG A 140 3.72 4.30 19.00
C ARG A 140 4.06 4.76 17.58
N ILE A 141 3.05 4.86 16.72
CA ILE A 141 3.23 5.16 15.30
C ILE A 141 2.62 6.52 14.97
N PHE A 142 3.36 7.36 14.27
CA PHE A 142 2.91 8.65 13.77
C PHE A 142 3.03 8.66 12.25
N ALA A 143 1.90 8.78 11.56
CA ALA A 143 1.82 8.66 10.11
C ALA A 143 1.36 9.97 9.48
N PHE A 144 2.04 10.39 8.43
CA PHE A 144 1.79 11.67 7.75
C PHE A 144 1.52 11.40 6.27
N GLU A 145 0.33 11.75 5.81
CA GLU A 145 -0.07 11.61 4.41
C GLU A 145 -0.81 12.89 3.97
N PRO A 146 -0.24 13.69 3.04
CA PRO A 146 -0.87 14.95 2.65
C PRO A 146 -2.07 14.81 1.70
N MET A 147 -2.18 13.71 0.95
CA MET A 147 -3.25 13.55 -0.05
C MET A 147 -4.57 13.14 0.62
N PRO A 148 -5.65 13.94 0.49
CA PRO A 148 -6.89 13.69 1.23
C PRO A 148 -7.52 12.31 0.98
N ALA A 149 -7.43 11.79 -0.25
CA ALA A 149 -7.98 10.48 -0.60
C ALA A 149 -7.17 9.33 0.04
N ALA A 150 -5.84 9.38 -0.05
CA ALA A 150 -4.95 8.40 0.58
C ALA A 150 -5.02 8.50 2.11
N PHE A 151 -5.03 9.70 2.67
CA PHE A 151 -5.24 9.93 4.10
C PHE A 151 -6.58 9.36 4.61
N GLY A 152 -7.65 9.46 3.82
CA GLY A 152 -8.93 8.84 4.14
C GLY A 152 -8.82 7.32 4.31
N ALA A 153 -8.06 6.66 3.44
CA ALA A 153 -7.74 5.25 3.53
C ALA A 153 -6.84 4.95 4.75
N LEU A 154 -5.73 5.67 4.92
CA LEU A 154 -4.82 5.57 6.06
C LEU A 154 -5.55 5.63 7.39
N ARG A 155 -6.42 6.63 7.58
CA ARG A 155 -7.19 6.79 8.80
C ARG A 155 -8.09 5.58 9.04
N SER A 156 -8.83 5.14 8.02
CA SER A 156 -9.73 4.00 8.13
C SER A 156 -8.97 2.70 8.46
N ASN A 157 -7.79 2.51 7.87
CA ASN A 157 -6.94 1.34 8.10
C ASN A 157 -6.32 1.36 9.50
N THR A 158 -5.75 2.48 9.93
CA THR A 158 -5.12 2.63 11.25
C THR A 158 -6.13 2.54 12.39
N GLU A 159 -7.36 3.07 12.23
CA GLU A 159 -8.45 2.88 13.19
C GLU A 159 -8.84 1.40 13.33
N LYS A 160 -8.88 0.64 12.23
CA LYS A 160 -9.22 -0.80 12.23
C LYS A 160 -8.14 -1.66 12.91
N ILE A 161 -6.87 -1.32 12.70
CA ILE A 161 -5.73 -2.01 13.31
C ILE A 161 -5.65 -1.73 14.82
N GLY A 162 -5.95 -0.50 15.22
CA GLY A 162 -5.88 -0.06 16.61
C GLY A 162 -4.46 0.11 17.15
N GLY A 163 -4.36 0.31 18.47
CA GLY A 163 -3.12 0.65 19.15
C GLY A 163 -2.80 2.15 19.10
N ALA A 164 -1.59 2.51 19.52
CA ALA A 164 -1.14 3.90 19.61
C ALA A 164 -0.69 4.43 18.23
N ILE A 165 -1.62 4.61 17.29
CA ILE A 165 -1.35 5.17 15.97
C ILE A 165 -2.02 6.55 15.83
N GLN A 166 -1.27 7.54 15.36
CA GLN A 166 -1.76 8.89 15.09
C GLN A 166 -1.50 9.25 13.63
N ALA A 167 -2.56 9.31 12.83
CA ALA A 167 -2.50 9.71 11.43
C ALA A 167 -2.83 11.20 11.28
N SER A 168 -2.04 11.94 10.50
CA SER A 168 -2.24 13.36 10.20
C SER A 168 -2.28 13.61 8.69
N CYS A 169 -3.29 14.38 8.24
CA CYS A 169 -3.38 14.83 6.84
C CYS A 169 -2.42 16.01 6.64
N LEU A 170 -1.13 15.72 6.46
CA LEU A 170 -0.07 16.71 6.59
C LEU A 170 1.17 16.29 5.80
N ALA A 171 1.77 17.21 5.06
CA ALA A 171 3.11 17.04 4.51
C ALA A 171 4.15 17.51 5.53
N LEU A 172 5.34 16.91 5.53
CA LEU A 172 6.48 17.44 6.26
C LEU A 172 7.46 18.09 5.29
N GLY A 173 8.10 19.19 5.70
CA GLY A 173 9.05 19.93 4.88
C GLY A 173 9.94 20.86 5.71
N ASP A 174 10.60 21.79 5.01
CA ASP A 174 11.61 22.70 5.56
C ASP A 174 11.00 23.86 6.39
N LYS A 175 9.70 24.11 6.22
CA LYS A 175 8.96 25.17 6.91
C LYS A 175 7.48 24.87 7.00
N THR A 176 6.82 25.54 7.94
CA THR A 176 5.36 25.49 8.07
C THR A 176 4.66 26.33 6.98
N GLY A 177 3.46 25.93 6.61
CA GLY A 177 2.62 26.67 5.67
C GLY A 177 1.82 25.76 4.75
N THR A 178 1.70 26.14 3.48
CA THR A 178 1.00 25.36 2.47
C THR A 178 1.85 25.17 1.23
N ALA A 179 1.71 24.03 0.55
CA ALA A 179 2.36 23.74 -0.72
C ALA A 179 1.37 23.23 -1.77
N GLN A 180 1.73 23.34 -3.05
CA GLN A 180 0.99 22.76 -4.17
C GLN A 180 1.62 21.41 -4.53
N PHE A 181 0.80 20.38 -4.65
CA PHE A 181 1.21 19.04 -5.02
C PHE A 181 0.52 18.64 -6.33
N ASP A 182 1.24 17.90 -7.17
CA ASP A 182 0.68 17.16 -8.29
C ASP A 182 0.10 15.85 -7.73
N HIS A 183 -1.23 15.75 -7.69
CA HIS A 183 -1.95 14.56 -7.28
C HIS A 183 -2.29 13.70 -8.50
N TYR A 184 -1.99 12.40 -8.44
CA TYR A 184 -2.34 11.42 -9.46
C TYR A 184 -3.48 10.53 -8.93
N PRO A 185 -4.77 10.83 -9.20
CA PRO A 185 -5.87 10.14 -8.53
C PRO A 185 -5.95 8.64 -8.82
N ALA A 186 -5.49 8.24 -10.00
CA ALA A 186 -5.47 6.85 -10.47
C ALA A 186 -4.14 6.12 -10.19
N LEU A 187 -3.13 6.81 -9.67
CA LEU A 187 -1.84 6.27 -9.26
C LEU A 187 -1.42 7.04 -8.01
N SER A 188 -2.19 6.86 -6.94
CA SER A 188 -2.15 7.72 -5.76
C SER A 188 -0.77 7.76 -5.12
N ALA A 189 -0.02 6.66 -5.19
CA ALA A 189 1.36 6.57 -4.72
C ALA A 189 2.31 7.56 -5.40
N LEU A 190 2.09 7.91 -6.68
CA LEU A 190 2.97 8.83 -7.42
C LEU A 190 2.75 10.32 -7.11
N SER A 191 1.86 10.65 -6.17
CA SER A 191 1.52 12.05 -5.87
C SER A 191 2.68 12.76 -5.18
N THR A 192 3.08 13.93 -5.68
CA THR A 192 4.33 14.58 -5.26
C THR A 192 4.26 16.11 -5.27
N GLY A 193 5.07 16.74 -4.43
CA GLY A 193 5.34 18.18 -4.45
C GLY A 193 6.37 18.60 -5.52
N ASP A 194 6.98 17.65 -6.24
CA ASP A 194 7.96 17.90 -7.30
C ASP A 194 7.45 17.37 -8.65
N SER A 195 6.92 18.28 -9.47
CA SER A 195 6.39 17.94 -10.80
C SER A 195 7.40 17.20 -11.69
N SER A 196 8.69 17.51 -11.58
CA SER A 196 9.72 16.89 -12.42
C SER A 196 10.01 15.45 -12.01
N VAL A 197 9.93 15.16 -10.70
CA VAL A 197 10.03 13.79 -10.17
C VAL A 197 8.78 13.00 -10.56
N GLY A 198 7.59 13.58 -10.36
CA GLY A 198 6.33 12.94 -10.74
C GLY A 198 6.26 12.56 -12.22
N GLU A 199 6.74 13.44 -13.11
CA GLU A 199 6.84 13.15 -14.55
C GLU A 199 7.81 12.01 -14.86
N LYS A 200 8.98 11.96 -14.21
CA LYS A 200 9.95 10.87 -14.39
C LYS A 200 9.42 9.54 -13.88
N LEU A 201 8.77 9.52 -12.71
CA LEU A 201 8.17 8.31 -12.15
C LEU A 201 7.02 7.81 -13.02
N ALA A 202 6.15 8.71 -13.47
CA ALA A 202 5.08 8.40 -14.41
C ALA A 202 5.64 7.78 -15.70
N ASP A 203 6.71 8.35 -16.27
CA ASP A 203 7.34 7.83 -17.48
C ASP A 203 8.06 6.49 -17.25
N GLY A 204 8.70 6.30 -16.09
CA GLY A 204 9.29 5.01 -15.68
C GLY A 204 8.22 3.92 -15.57
N LEU A 205 7.09 4.23 -14.92
CA LEU A 205 5.96 3.31 -14.80
C LEU A 205 5.35 3.00 -16.17
N LYS A 206 5.18 3.99 -17.06
CA LYS A 206 4.75 3.74 -18.45
C LYS A 206 5.70 2.74 -19.13
N LYS A 207 7.01 2.91 -19.00
CA LYS A 207 7.97 1.97 -19.60
C LYS A 207 7.88 0.56 -19.01
N LEU A 208 7.59 0.43 -17.71
CA LEU A 208 7.37 -0.88 -17.08
C LEU A 208 6.08 -1.55 -17.58
N LEU A 209 4.98 -0.79 -17.64
CA LEU A 209 3.68 -1.31 -18.06
C LEU A 209 3.61 -1.60 -19.57
N PHE A 210 4.29 -0.79 -20.41
CA PHE A 210 4.18 -0.82 -21.88
C PHE A 210 5.45 -1.28 -22.60
N GLY A 211 6.54 -1.60 -21.89
CA GLY A 211 7.85 -1.96 -22.47
C GLY A 211 8.25 -3.44 -22.33
N GLN A 212 9.28 -3.86 -23.07
CA GLN A 212 9.81 -5.24 -23.01
C GLN A 212 10.73 -5.52 -21.79
N GLY A 213 10.87 -4.60 -20.84
CA GLY A 213 11.91 -4.63 -19.79
C GLY A 213 11.48 -5.01 -18.38
N ALA A 214 10.20 -5.26 -18.10
CA ALA A 214 9.78 -5.73 -16.77
C ALA A 214 10.31 -7.16 -16.50
N SER A 215 10.86 -7.39 -15.31
CA SER A 215 11.25 -8.72 -14.84
C SER A 215 10.04 -9.66 -14.78
N GLU A 216 10.25 -10.98 -14.83
CA GLU A 216 9.15 -11.97 -14.80
C GLU A 216 8.28 -11.82 -13.55
N ASP A 217 8.87 -11.45 -12.41
CA ASP A 217 8.16 -11.24 -11.14
C ASP A 217 7.26 -9.99 -11.20
N ILE A 218 7.75 -8.89 -11.78
CA ILE A 218 6.96 -7.66 -11.95
C ILE A 218 5.82 -7.89 -12.96
N ARG A 219 6.07 -8.66 -14.04
CA ARG A 219 5.03 -9.06 -14.99
C ARG A 219 3.97 -9.93 -14.33
N ALA A 220 4.36 -10.89 -13.50
CA ALA A 220 3.40 -11.72 -12.77
C ALA A 220 2.50 -10.90 -11.83
N ILE A 221 3.05 -9.84 -11.21
CA ILE A 221 2.26 -8.92 -10.38
C ILE A 221 1.29 -8.10 -11.25
N ILE A 222 1.76 -7.50 -12.35
CA ILE A 222 0.92 -6.75 -13.32
C ILE A 222 -0.20 -7.64 -13.90
N ASP A 223 0.12 -8.90 -14.19
CA ASP A 223 -0.84 -9.87 -14.70
C ASP A 223 -1.88 -10.25 -13.63
N SER A 224 -1.45 -10.41 -12.38
CA SER A 224 -2.32 -10.76 -11.25
C SER A 224 -3.31 -9.66 -10.85
N THR A 225 -2.99 -8.39 -11.12
CA THR A 225 -3.88 -7.24 -10.83
C THR A 225 -4.90 -6.99 -11.95
N GLY A 226 -4.80 -7.70 -13.08
CA GLY A 226 -5.65 -7.47 -14.26
C GLY A 226 -5.35 -6.17 -14.99
N ALA A 227 -4.23 -5.50 -14.68
CA ALA A 227 -3.83 -4.24 -15.32
C ALA A 227 -3.68 -4.39 -16.84
N HIS A 228 -3.17 -5.55 -17.30
CA HIS A 228 -2.96 -5.90 -18.70
C HIS A 228 -4.26 -5.96 -19.54
N GLU A 229 -5.41 -6.32 -18.96
CA GLU A 229 -6.69 -6.42 -19.68
C GLU A 229 -7.23 -5.05 -20.16
N ARG A 230 -6.60 -3.95 -19.72
CA ARG A 230 -7.01 -2.57 -19.99
C ARG A 230 -5.92 -1.73 -20.66
N LEU A 231 -4.76 -2.33 -21.00
CA LEU A 231 -3.62 -1.62 -21.59
C LEU A 231 -3.79 -1.29 -23.08
N ASP A 232 -4.81 -1.84 -23.75
CA ASP A 232 -5.16 -1.49 -25.14
C ASP A 232 -6.13 -0.27 -25.22
N ASP A 233 -6.50 0.31 -24.07
CA ASP A 233 -7.41 1.46 -23.98
C ASP A 233 -6.63 2.76 -23.70
N ASP A 234 -6.34 3.52 -24.76
CA ASP A 234 -5.65 4.81 -24.69
C ASP A 234 -6.31 5.79 -23.69
N ALA A 235 -7.64 5.76 -23.56
CA ALA A 235 -8.36 6.64 -22.64
C ALA A 235 -8.17 6.22 -21.17
N PHE A 236 -7.98 4.93 -20.91
CA PHE A 236 -7.59 4.44 -19.59
C PHE A 236 -6.17 4.87 -19.24
N ILE A 237 -5.23 4.77 -20.20
CA ILE A 237 -3.84 5.20 -20.02
C ILE A 237 -3.76 6.70 -19.74
N GLU A 238 -4.45 7.53 -20.53
CA GLU A 238 -4.50 8.97 -20.31
C GLU A 238 -5.05 9.29 -18.91
N ARG A 239 -6.06 8.54 -18.46
CA ARG A 239 -6.64 8.70 -17.13
C ARG A 239 -5.68 8.29 -16.01
N LEU A 240 -4.86 7.26 -16.19
CA LEU A 240 -3.89 6.80 -15.17
C LEU A 240 -2.91 7.92 -14.78
N PHE A 241 -2.41 8.66 -15.77
CA PHE A 241 -1.40 9.70 -15.58
C PHE A 241 -1.96 11.12 -15.53
N LYS A 242 -3.29 11.26 -15.51
CA LYS A 242 -3.93 12.56 -15.33
C LYS A 242 -3.63 13.06 -13.93
N LYS A 243 -2.96 14.21 -13.84
CA LYS A 243 -2.70 14.90 -12.59
C LYS A 243 -3.69 16.03 -12.32
N GLU A 244 -3.91 16.29 -11.04
CA GLU A 244 -4.69 17.41 -10.50
C GLU A 244 -3.84 18.15 -9.48
N THR A 245 -4.00 19.47 -9.37
CA THR A 245 -3.26 20.22 -8.36
C THR A 245 -4.03 20.25 -7.05
N VAL A 246 -3.37 19.89 -5.95
CA VAL A 246 -3.93 19.91 -4.60
C VAL A 246 -3.07 20.79 -3.70
N THR A 247 -3.72 21.68 -2.95
CA THR A 247 -3.06 22.44 -1.87
C THR A 247 -3.05 21.60 -0.61
N VAL A 248 -1.88 21.46 0.03
CA VAL A 248 -1.70 20.69 1.26
C VAL A 248 -1.08 21.56 2.35
N GLU A 249 -1.40 21.23 3.59
CA GLU A 249 -0.72 21.81 4.76
C GLU A 249 0.66 21.15 4.92
N VAL A 250 1.64 21.96 5.32
CA VAL A 250 3.02 21.57 5.54
C VAL A 250 3.43 21.97 6.95
N ASP A 251 4.13 21.08 7.65
CA ASP A 251 4.74 21.33 8.96
C ASP A 251 6.21 20.86 8.94
N THR A 252 6.99 21.22 9.96
CA THR A 252 8.36 20.71 10.09
C THR A 252 8.41 19.50 11.03
N LEU A 253 9.41 18.64 10.87
CA LEU A 253 9.59 17.50 11.79
C LEU A 253 9.81 17.98 13.23
N ASP A 254 10.52 19.10 13.43
CA ASP A 254 10.72 19.74 14.75
C ASP A 254 9.40 20.16 15.42
N SER A 255 8.54 20.81 14.65
CA SER A 255 7.23 21.27 15.14
C SER A 255 6.36 20.07 15.52
N VAL A 256 6.35 19.03 14.67
CA VAL A 256 5.68 17.76 14.95
C VAL A 256 6.24 17.07 16.19
N ALA A 257 7.56 16.98 16.33
CA ALA A 257 8.22 16.38 17.47
C ALA A 257 7.88 17.10 18.77
N THR A 258 7.81 18.44 18.73
CA THR A 258 7.38 19.26 19.86
C THR A 258 5.90 19.02 20.19
N ARG A 259 5.02 19.05 19.18
CA ARG A 259 3.58 18.88 19.32
C ARG A 259 3.21 17.55 19.97
N PHE A 260 3.91 16.48 19.61
CA PHE A 260 3.62 15.14 20.11
C PHE A 260 4.50 14.69 21.29
N GLY A 261 5.41 15.56 21.75
CA GLY A 261 6.33 15.25 22.86
C GLY A 261 7.24 14.06 22.52
N LEU A 262 7.91 14.12 21.37
CA LEU A 262 8.80 13.06 20.91
C LEU A 262 10.19 13.22 21.54
N ASP A 263 10.45 12.43 22.58
CA ASP A 263 11.76 12.38 23.24
C ASP A 263 12.75 11.44 22.52
N ARG A 264 12.22 10.51 21.71
CA ARG A 264 12.97 9.52 20.91
C ARG A 264 12.18 9.13 19.67
N ILE A 265 12.90 8.89 18.58
CA ILE A 265 12.38 8.34 17.32
C ILE A 265 13.24 7.12 16.97
N ASP A 266 12.67 5.92 17.12
CA ASP A 266 13.39 4.66 16.91
C ASP A 266 13.57 4.34 15.42
N LEU A 267 12.61 4.76 14.58
CA LEU A 267 12.73 4.78 13.12
C LEU A 267 11.96 5.98 12.54
N LEU A 268 12.61 6.72 11.65
CA LEU A 268 12.00 7.73 10.78
C LEU A 268 12.03 7.21 9.33
N LYS A 269 10.88 6.83 8.78
CA LYS A 269 10.73 6.55 7.35
C LYS A 269 10.40 7.86 6.62
N ILE A 270 11.10 8.13 5.52
CA ILE A 270 10.86 9.24 4.60
C ILE A 270 10.76 8.66 3.20
N ASP A 271 9.56 8.76 2.63
CA ASP A 271 9.24 8.30 1.29
C ASP A 271 8.18 9.27 0.78
N THR A 272 8.63 10.27 0.05
CA THR A 272 7.80 11.44 -0.26
C THR A 272 7.86 11.82 -1.73
N GLU A 273 8.27 10.87 -2.56
CA GLU A 273 8.27 10.98 -4.02
C GLU A 273 9.00 12.25 -4.51
N GLY A 274 10.14 12.58 -3.90
CA GLY A 274 10.99 13.72 -4.29
C GLY A 274 11.01 14.90 -3.32
N GLN A 275 10.33 14.80 -2.17
CA GLN A 275 10.36 15.81 -1.10
C GLN A 275 11.28 15.42 0.07
N GLU A 276 12.15 14.42 -0.10
CA GLU A 276 13.00 13.89 0.98
C GLU A 276 13.91 14.98 1.56
N ARG A 277 14.52 15.78 0.68
CA ARG A 277 15.42 16.89 1.07
C ARG A 277 14.70 17.94 1.93
N PRO A 278 13.57 18.53 1.50
CA PRO A 278 12.76 19.38 2.36
C PRO A 278 12.42 18.77 3.73
N VAL A 279 12.05 17.49 3.79
CA VAL A 279 11.75 16.82 5.08
C VAL A 279 12.99 16.81 5.98
N LEU A 280 14.15 16.44 5.44
CA LEU A 280 15.43 16.40 6.18
C LEU A 280 15.89 17.79 6.63
N ASP A 281 15.73 18.81 5.78
CA ASP A 281 16.04 20.21 6.08
C ASP A 281 15.09 20.78 7.16
N GLY A 282 13.92 20.16 7.37
CA GLY A 282 12.98 20.46 8.45
C GLY A 282 13.32 19.86 9.82
N ILE A 283 14.46 19.18 9.94
CA ILE A 283 14.96 18.57 11.18
C ILE A 283 16.01 19.49 11.81
N GLY A 284 15.71 20.05 12.98
CA GLY A 284 16.64 20.88 13.72
C GLY A 284 17.77 20.09 14.37
N GLU A 285 18.87 20.79 14.64
CA GLU A 285 20.07 20.22 15.26
C GLU A 285 19.81 19.54 16.62
N ASP A 286 18.82 20.01 17.38
CA ASP A 286 18.45 19.44 18.68
C ASP A 286 17.59 18.16 18.57
N LEU A 287 16.95 17.93 17.42
CA LEU A 287 16.13 16.75 17.16
C LEU A 287 16.98 15.60 16.61
N TRP A 288 18.02 15.90 15.82
CA TRP A 288 18.91 14.89 15.23
C TRP A 288 19.42 13.83 16.22
N PRO A 289 19.89 14.16 17.44
CA PRO A 289 20.33 13.17 18.42
C PRO A 289 19.24 12.20 18.91
N ARG A 290 17.96 12.57 18.76
CA ARG A 290 16.81 11.75 19.19
C ARG A 290 16.36 10.76 18.13
N ILE A 291 16.80 10.93 16.88
CA ILE A 291 16.55 10.02 15.78
C ILE A 291 17.62 8.92 15.84
N ARG A 292 17.17 7.69 16.09
CA ARG A 292 18.04 6.52 16.21
C ARG A 292 18.40 5.97 14.84
N GLN A 293 17.41 5.90 13.94
CA GLN A 293 17.52 5.25 12.65
C GLN A 293 16.61 5.92 11.62
N LEU A 294 17.00 5.84 10.34
CA LEU A 294 16.23 6.34 9.21
C LEU A 294 16.13 5.27 8.12
N LEU A 295 14.99 5.27 7.44
CA LEU A 295 14.79 4.67 6.12
C LEU A 295 14.39 5.81 5.18
N VAL A 296 15.22 6.13 4.19
CA VAL A 296 14.96 7.22 3.25
C VAL A 296 14.92 6.69 1.83
N GLU A 297 13.81 6.89 1.13
CA GLU A 297 13.66 6.55 -0.28
C GLU A 297 13.93 7.77 -1.16
N VAL A 298 15.05 7.76 -1.89
CA VAL A 298 15.55 8.92 -2.63
C VAL A 298 15.11 8.86 -4.08
N HIS A 299 14.36 9.87 -4.52
CA HIS A 299 13.74 9.91 -5.85
C HIS A 299 14.44 10.84 -6.85
N ARG A 300 15.39 11.68 -6.39
CA ARG A 300 16.05 12.71 -7.22
C ARG A 300 17.35 12.26 -7.88
N GLY A 301 17.75 11.00 -7.71
CA GLY A 301 18.90 10.42 -8.40
C GLY A 301 20.16 10.25 -7.55
N ALA A 302 21.20 9.72 -8.19
CA ALA A 302 22.45 9.31 -7.54
C ALA A 302 23.21 10.47 -6.87
N ASP A 303 23.10 11.69 -7.42
CA ASP A 303 23.72 12.88 -6.83
C ASP A 303 23.06 13.22 -5.49
N GLU A 304 21.73 13.29 -5.44
CA GLU A 304 20.98 13.52 -4.19
C GLU A 304 21.22 12.38 -3.17
N LEU A 305 21.22 11.14 -3.64
CA LEU A 305 21.57 9.97 -2.82
C LEU A 305 22.94 10.14 -2.16
N THR A 306 23.95 10.55 -2.94
CA THR A 306 25.31 10.76 -2.45
C THR A 306 25.35 11.86 -1.41
N THR A 307 24.65 12.97 -1.65
CA THR A 307 24.57 14.11 -0.73
C THR A 307 23.88 13.73 0.58
N ILE A 308 22.66 13.18 0.53
CA ILE A 308 21.91 12.78 1.74
C ILE A 308 22.71 11.75 2.54
N ARG A 309 23.31 10.77 1.88
CA ARG A 309 24.15 9.77 2.53
C ARG A 309 25.33 10.41 3.27
N GLY A 310 26.06 11.31 2.61
CA GLY A 310 27.20 12.00 3.22
C GLY A 310 26.80 12.82 4.45
N GLU A 311 25.68 13.56 4.36
CA GLU A 311 25.14 14.37 5.46
C GLU A 311 24.71 13.52 6.67
N LEU A 312 24.18 12.31 6.43
CA LEU A 312 23.86 11.35 7.48
C LEU A 312 25.14 10.75 8.10
N GLU A 313 26.13 10.39 7.29
CA GLU A 313 27.41 9.87 7.79
C GLU A 313 28.17 10.89 8.65
N GLU A 314 28.19 12.16 8.25
CA GLU A 314 28.75 13.28 9.02
C GLU A 314 28.04 13.46 10.38
N ARG A 315 26.75 13.12 10.45
CA ARG A 315 25.95 13.14 11.70
C ARG A 315 26.13 11.90 12.57
N GLY A 316 27.02 10.98 12.17
CA GLY A 316 27.38 9.78 12.93
C GLY A 316 26.50 8.56 12.64
N TYR A 317 25.72 8.57 11.57
CA TYR A 317 25.01 7.39 11.10
C TYR A 317 25.93 6.48 10.30
N LYS A 318 25.76 5.17 10.45
CA LYS A 318 26.26 4.18 9.49
C LYS A 318 25.16 3.94 8.47
N THR A 319 25.51 3.97 7.18
CA THR A 319 24.53 3.85 6.10
C THR A 319 24.75 2.57 5.29
N THR A 320 23.66 2.02 4.75
CA THR A 320 23.64 1.00 3.70
C THR A 320 22.67 1.48 2.62
N VAL A 321 22.98 1.20 1.35
CA VAL A 321 22.18 1.64 0.21
C VAL A 321 21.80 0.44 -0.64
N GLU A 322 20.55 0.40 -1.09
CA GLU A 322 20.02 -0.61 -2.01
C GLU A 322 19.22 0.05 -3.14
N ASP A 323 19.18 -0.59 -4.29
CA ASP A 323 18.33 -0.16 -5.42
C ASP A 323 16.87 -0.60 -5.17
N HIS A 324 15.92 0.29 -5.46
CA HIS A 324 14.49 -0.06 -5.43
C HIS A 324 14.09 -0.84 -6.69
N PRO A 325 13.14 -1.80 -6.66
CA PRO A 325 12.67 -2.49 -7.86
C PRO A 325 12.21 -1.56 -8.99
N MET A 326 11.68 -0.37 -8.68
CA MET A 326 11.32 0.64 -9.69
C MET A 326 12.53 1.19 -10.48
N ALA A 327 13.76 1.05 -9.95
CA ALA A 327 14.99 1.34 -10.67
C ALA A 327 15.13 0.53 -11.96
N GLN A 328 14.54 -0.67 -12.01
CA GLN A 328 14.50 -1.52 -13.20
C GLN A 328 13.64 -0.89 -14.32
N GLY A 329 12.72 0.01 -13.99
CA GLY A 329 11.91 0.80 -14.93
C GLY A 329 12.61 2.07 -15.45
N GLY A 330 13.83 2.36 -14.97
CA GLY A 330 14.57 3.57 -15.30
C GLY A 330 14.20 4.79 -14.47
N ALA A 331 13.41 4.63 -13.40
CA ALA A 331 13.18 5.66 -12.38
C ALA A 331 14.29 5.58 -11.32
N PRO A 332 15.01 6.67 -10.98
CA PRO A 332 16.15 6.57 -10.09
C PRO A 332 15.70 6.59 -8.62
N VAL A 333 15.33 5.42 -8.10
CA VAL A 333 14.80 5.23 -6.74
C VAL A 333 15.73 4.34 -5.93
N PHE A 334 16.13 4.82 -4.75
CA PHE A 334 17.13 4.17 -3.88
C PHE A 334 16.70 4.19 -2.43
N HIS A 335 16.96 3.13 -1.68
CA HIS A 335 16.78 3.11 -0.22
C HIS A 335 18.11 3.40 0.49
N ILE A 336 18.09 4.34 1.42
CA ILE A 336 19.14 4.53 2.43
C ILE A 336 18.63 4.01 3.77
N TYR A 337 19.29 2.99 4.31
CA TYR A 337 19.12 2.54 5.68
C TYR A 337 20.24 3.17 6.51
N ALA A 338 19.88 4.03 7.45
CA ALA A 338 20.84 4.76 8.29
C ALA A 338 20.60 4.44 9.76
N ARG A 339 21.65 4.07 10.49
CA ARG A 339 21.56 3.73 11.91
C ARG A 339 22.65 4.43 12.71
N ARG A 340 22.27 5.02 13.84
CA ARG A 340 23.24 5.62 14.78
C ARG A 340 23.93 4.49 15.56
N SER A 341 25.26 4.62 15.71
CA SER A 341 26.13 3.58 16.30
C SER A 341 25.83 3.31 17.77
#